data_AF-A0A354EW36-F1
#
_entry.id   AF-A0A354EW36-F1
#
_cell.length_a   1.000
_cell.length_b   1.000
_cell.length_c   1.000
_cell.angle_alpha   90.00
_cell.angle_beta   90.00
_cell.angle_gamma   90.00
#
_symmetry.space_group_name_H-M   'P 1'
#
loop_
_entity.id
_entity.type
_entity.pdbx_description
1 polymer ?
#
loop_
_entity_poly.entity_id
_entity_poly.type
_entity_poly.pdbx_seq_one_letter_code
_entity_poly.pdbx_strand_id
1 'polypeptide(L)'
;MSKPGWLSPLVTLAIAGLIGWGCVIGAREVLHGLDVGMLNNRKGPDVYLVEHPMIFWALIVFYTTAIVVSAGMAVLLAAIALRSLFKRRA
;
A
#
# COMPACT_ATOMS: atom_id res chain seq x y z
N MET A 1 -28.70 11.50 15.57
CA MET A 1 -27.58 10.73 16.18
C MET A 1 -26.26 11.36 15.79
N SER A 2 -25.67 12.17 16.67
CA SER A 2 -24.35 12.77 16.47
C SER A 2 -23.28 11.69 16.62
N LYS A 3 -22.52 11.40 15.56
CA LYS A 3 -21.33 10.53 15.66
C LYS A 3 -20.36 11.19 16.65
N PRO A 4 -19.86 10.48 17.68
CA PRO A 4 -18.89 11.06 18.60
C PRO A 4 -17.68 11.50 17.77
N GLY A 5 -17.33 12.79 17.84
CA GLY A 5 -16.37 13.41 16.92
C GLY A 5 -15.07 12.62 16.81
N TRP A 6 -14.62 12.01 17.90
CA TRP A 6 -13.39 11.22 18.03
C TRP A 6 -13.38 9.89 17.23
N LEU A 7 -14.54 9.35 16.85
CA LEU A 7 -14.62 8.10 16.09
C LEU A 7 -14.04 8.25 14.68
N SER A 8 -14.26 9.41 14.05
CA SER A 8 -13.81 9.69 12.68
C SER A 8 -12.29 9.61 12.52
N PRO A 9 -11.45 10.30 13.31
CA PRO A 9 -10.00 10.21 13.15
C PRO A 9 -9.44 8.83 13.52
N LEU A 10 -10.04 8.11 14.47
CA LEU A 10 -9.63 6.73 14.76
C LEU A 10 -9.89 5.78 13.60
N VAL A 11 -11.06 5.88 12.96
CA VAL A 11 -11.38 5.11 11.75
C VAL A 11 -10.41 5.46 10.62
N THR A 12 -10.09 6.75 10.43
CA THR A 12 -9.10 7.17 9.44
C THR A 12 -7.71 6.59 9.72
N LEU A 13 -7.28 6.56 10.98
CA LEU A 13 -6.03 5.92 11.40
C LEU A 13 -6.02 4.41 11.14
N ALA A 14 -7.14 3.73 11.44
CA ALA A 14 -7.28 2.30 11.16
C ALA A 14 -7.18 2.00 9.65
N ILE A 15 -7.85 2.81 8.81
CA ILE A 15 -7.77 2.71 7.35
C ILE A 15 -6.33 2.96 6.88
N ALA A 16 -5.67 4.00 7.38
CA ALA A 16 -4.27 4.29 7.06
C ALA A 16 -3.36 3.12 7.44
N GLY A 17 -3.57 2.51 8.61
CA GLY A 17 -2.85 1.32 9.06
C GLY A 17 -3.07 0.12 8.13
N LEU A 18 -4.32 -0.13 7.71
CA LEU A 18 -4.64 -1.21 6.77
C LEU A 18 -3.99 -1.01 5.39
N ILE A 19 -4.02 0.22 4.87
CA ILE A 19 -3.34 0.56 3.60
C ILE A 19 -1.84 0.36 3.75
N GLY A 20 -1.25 0.84 4.85
CA GLY A 20 0.18 0.66 5.14
C GLY A 20 0.57 -0.81 5.23
N TRP A 21 -0.23 -1.64 5.91
CA TRP A 21 -0.02 -3.08 6.00
C TRP A 21 -0.07 -3.76 4.62
N GLY A 22 -1.06 -3.41 3.79
CA GLY A 22 -1.16 -3.88 2.41
C GLY A 22 0.06 -3.50 1.57
N CYS A 23 0.59 -2.29 1.76
CA CYS A 23 1.82 -1.83 1.09
C CYS A 23 3.04 -2.67 1.48
N VAL A 24 3.17 -3.06 2.76
CA VAL A 24 4.28 -3.93 3.22
C VAL A 24 4.19 -5.31 2.58
N ILE A 25 2.99 -5.90 2.51
CA ILE A 25 2.79 -7.19 1.84
C ILE A 25 3.13 -7.08 0.36
N GLY A 26 2.60 -6.07 -0.33
CA GLY A 26 2.88 -5.84 -1.75
C GLY A 26 4.38 -5.63 -2.03
N ALA A 27 5.07 -4.88 -1.17
CA ALA A 27 6.51 -4.66 -1.31
C ALA A 27 7.31 -5.96 -1.15
N ARG A 28 6.93 -6.82 -0.20
CA ARG A 28 7.56 -8.14 -0.04
C ARG A 28 7.37 -9.03 -1.26
N GLU A 29 6.17 -9.02 -1.85
CA GLU A 29 5.89 -9.79 -3.07
C GLU A 29 6.73 -9.32 -4.25
N VAL A 30 6.85 -7.99 -4.43
CA VAL A 30 7.69 -7.39 -5.48
C VAL A 30 9.17 -7.76 -5.28
N LEU A 31 9.67 -7.68 -4.04
CA LEU A 31 11.05 -8.06 -3.73
C LEU A 31 11.30 -9.55 -3.96
N HIS A 32 10.35 -10.40 -3.59
CA HIS A 32 10.45 -11.83 -3.83
C HIS A 32 10.44 -12.15 -5.33
N GLY A 33 9.58 -11.49 -6.11
CA GLY A 33 9.55 -11.66 -7.57
C GLY A 33 10.83 -11.18 -8.26
N LEU A 34 11.48 -10.14 -7.72
CA LEU A 34 12.80 -9.68 -8.19
C LEU A 34 13.91 -10.69 -7.87
N ASP A 35 13.91 -11.29 -6.68
CA ASP A 35 14.90 -12.27 -6.24
C ASP A 35 14.83 -13.58 -7.03
N VAL A 36 13.60 -14.07 -7.26
CA VAL A 36 13.35 -15.31 -8.03
C VAL A 36 13.39 -15.06 -9.54
N GLY A 37 13.28 -13.81 -10.00
CA GLY A 37 13.18 -13.47 -11.43
C GLY A 37 11.87 -13.94 -12.06
N MET A 38 10.82 -14.10 -11.25
CA MET A 38 9.51 -14.61 -11.64
C MET A 38 8.43 -13.85 -10.89
N LEU A 39 7.48 -13.27 -11.63
CA LEU A 39 6.24 -12.76 -11.05
C LEU A 39 5.21 -13.89 -11.05
N ASN A 40 4.91 -14.41 -9.86
CA ASN A 40 3.86 -15.41 -9.68
C ASN A 40 2.49 -14.71 -9.78
N ASN A 41 1.82 -14.89 -10.91
CA ASN A 41 0.56 -14.23 -11.16
C ASN A 41 -0.55 -15.21 -10.78
N ARG A 42 -1.01 -15.15 -9.52
CA ARG A 42 -1.99 -16.11 -8.94
C ARG A 42 -3.30 -16.26 -9.74
N LYS A 43 -3.57 -15.40 -10.74
CA LYS A 43 -4.74 -15.42 -11.63
C LYS A 43 -4.40 -15.51 -13.12
N GLY A 44 -3.13 -15.66 -13.52
CA GLY A 44 -2.69 -15.69 -14.93
C GLY A 44 -1.42 -16.51 -15.15
N PRO A 45 -0.90 -16.58 -16.38
CA PRO A 45 0.40 -17.22 -16.63
C PRO A 45 1.49 -16.45 -15.89
N ASP A 46 2.38 -17.19 -15.24
CA ASP A 46 3.52 -16.61 -14.54
C ASP A 46 4.45 -15.90 -15.51
N VAL A 47 4.97 -14.75 -15.09
CA VAL A 47 5.83 -13.93 -15.94
C VAL A 47 7.28 -14.12 -15.51
N TYR A 48 8.02 -14.87 -16.30
CA TYR A 48 9.45 -15.08 -16.11
C TYR A 48 10.24 -13.93 -16.74
N LEU A 49 11.26 -13.43 -16.03
CA LEU A 49 12.15 -12.39 -16.52
C LEU A 49 12.89 -12.82 -17.81
N VAL A 50 13.23 -14.11 -17.92
CA VAL A 50 13.97 -14.66 -19.06
C VAL A 50 13.12 -14.72 -20.33
N GLU A 51 11.84 -15.04 -20.20
CA GLU A 51 10.93 -15.21 -21.34
C GLU A 51 10.32 -13.87 -21.80
N HIS A 52 9.98 -13.01 -20.84
CA HIS A 52 9.26 -11.76 -21.09
C HIS A 52 9.83 -10.57 -20.30
N PRO A 53 11.08 -10.14 -20.58
CA PRO A 53 11.79 -9.14 -19.77
C PRO A 53 11.08 -7.79 -19.73
N MET A 54 10.56 -7.31 -20.85
CA MET A 54 9.87 -6.01 -20.92
C MET A 54 8.57 -6.03 -20.10
N ILE A 55 7.82 -7.14 -20.13
CA ILE A 55 6.56 -7.28 -19.39
C ILE A 55 6.84 -7.38 -17.90
N PHE A 56 7.87 -8.16 -17.51
CA PHE A 56 8.31 -8.27 -16.13
C PHE A 56 8.65 -6.91 -15.52
N TRP A 57 9.51 -6.13 -16.20
CA TRP A 57 9.91 -4.80 -15.72
C TRP A 57 8.75 -3.81 -15.70
N ALA A 58 7.87 -3.83 -16.69
CA ALA A 58 6.68 -2.97 -16.71
C ALA A 58 5.76 -3.27 -15.51
N LEU A 59 5.53 -4.54 -15.19
CA LEU A 59 4.74 -4.96 -14.03
C LEU A 59 5.41 -4.58 -12.72
N ILE A 60 6.72 -4.79 -12.58
CA ILE A 60 7.48 -4.38 -11.39
C ILE A 60 7.33 -2.87 -11.14
N VAL A 61 7.54 -2.05 -12.17
CA VAL A 61 7.43 -0.58 -12.05
C VAL A 61 6.00 -0.18 -11.70
N PHE A 62 5.01 -0.79 -12.35
CA PHE A 62 3.59 -0.54 -12.07
C PHE A 62 3.21 -0.89 -10.63
N TYR A 63 3.58 -2.08 -10.13
CA TYR A 63 3.28 -2.47 -8.76
C TYR A 63 4.03 -1.61 -7.74
N THR A 64 5.30 -1.33 -7.99
CA THR A 64 6.12 -0.49 -7.10
C THR A 64 5.54 0.92 -6.99
N THR A 65 5.17 1.53 -8.12
CA THR A 65 4.54 2.87 -8.13
C THR A 65 3.19 2.88 -7.41
N ALA A 66 2.35 1.85 -7.61
CA ALA A 66 1.08 1.71 -6.90
C ALA A 66 1.27 1.59 -5.38
N ILE A 67 2.29 0.85 -4.93
CA ILE A 67 2.65 0.73 -3.51
C ILE A 67 3.11 2.07 -2.96
N VAL A 68 3.99 2.79 -3.67
CA VAL A 68 4.51 4.10 -3.23
C VAL A 68 3.37 5.13 -3.10
N VAL A 69 2.48 5.21 -4.09
CA VAL A 69 1.32 6.12 -4.05
C VAL A 69 0.39 5.79 -2.88
N SER A 70 0.12 4.49 -2.68
CA SER A 70 -0.75 4.02 -1.59
C SER A 70 -0.13 4.28 -0.21
N ALA A 71 1.17 4.06 -0.07
CA ALA A 71 1.93 4.37 1.14
C ALA A 71 1.91 5.88 1.44
N GLY A 72 2.10 6.72 0.42
CA GLY A 72 1.97 8.18 0.55
C GLY A 72 0.59 8.60 1.04
N MET A 73 -0.47 8.01 0.48
CA MET A 73 -1.85 8.27 0.91
C MET A 73 -2.10 7.83 2.36
N ALA A 74 -1.58 6.66 2.76
CA ALA A 74 -1.68 6.19 4.15
C ALA A 74 -1.01 7.16 5.13
N VAL A 75 0.18 7.67 4.80
CA VAL A 75 0.90 8.66 5.62
C VAL A 75 0.12 9.97 5.73
N LEU A 76 -0.44 10.47 4.63
CA LEU A 76 -1.25 11.68 4.64
C LEU A 76 -2.51 11.53 5.51
N LEU A 77 -3.22 10.41 5.38
CA LEU A 77 -4.40 10.11 6.19
C LEU A 77 -4.06 10.00 7.67
N ALA A 78 -2.96 9.31 8.00
CA ALA A 78 -2.46 9.24 9.37
C ALA A 78 -2.13 10.64 9.92
N ALA A 79 -1.38 11.45 9.17
CA ALA A 79 -1.01 12.80 9.60
C ALA A 79 -2.24 13.69 9.87
N ILE A 80 -3.25 13.65 8.99
CA ILE A 80 -4.50 14.40 9.16
C ILE A 80 -5.27 13.90 10.39
N ALA A 81 -5.37 12.58 10.57
CA ALA A 81 -6.04 11.97 11.71
C ALA A 81 -5.37 12.35 13.03
N LEU A 82 -4.04 12.24 13.13
CA LEU A 82 -3.28 12.65 14.31
C LEU A 82 -3.45 14.15 14.59
N ARG A 83 -3.38 15.01 13.56
CA ARG A 83 -3.59 16.45 13.73
C ARG A 83 -4.99 16.77 14.27
N SER A 84 -6.02 16.06 13.80
CA SER A 84 -7.40 16.19 14.27
C SER A 84 -7.56 15.73 15.73
N LEU A 85 -6.86 14.65 16.12
CA LEU A 85 -6.85 14.15 17.49
C LEU A 85 -6.16 15.14 18.45
N PHE A 86 -4.99 15.66 18.09
CA PHE A 86 -4.26 16.62 18.92
C PHE A 86 -5.00 17.95 19.06
N LYS A 87 -5.59 18.49 17.99
CA LYS A 87 -6.40 19.72 18.05
C LYS A 87 -7.66 19.62 18.93
N ARG A 88 -8.16 18.41 19.20
CA ARG A 88 -9.31 18.19 20.06
C ARG A 88 -8.94 17.88 21.51
N ARG A 89 -7.65 17.67 21.77
CA ARG A 89 -7.11 17.37 23.10
C ARG A 89 -6.55 18.62 23.82
N ALA A 90 -6.16 19.63 23.06
CA ALA A 90 -5.82 20.97 23.54
C ALA A 90 -7.07 21.83 23.69
#